data_AF-A0A820AAW0-F1
#
_entry.id   AF-A0A820AAW0-F1
#
_cell.length_a   1.000
_cell.length_b   1.000
_cell.length_c   1.000
_cell.angle_alpha   90.00
_cell.angle_beta   90.00
_cell.angle_gamma   90.00
#
_symmetry.space_group_name_H-M   'P 1'
#
loop_
_entity.id
_entity.type
_entity.pdbx_description
1 polymer ?
#
loop_
_entity_poly.entity_id
_entity_poly.type
_entity_poly.pdbx_seq_one_letter_code
_entity_poly.pdbx_strand_id
1 'polypeptide(L)'
;MLTVVIFASWLPAAEATPTERGTAPNLNDFQLRPATNQDELLDRVTKLDTKLSKLGVKNILEQANRHGEPSTSLETCNSDATARRTLSSVSYCFNASDSGKIGGEVEWMPQGVTTVGDAKTDQYWNTKQPILISWYDKKPTTPTNTDADKIKGARVTFFDPETAKYQHVLLVYPFINSFGNVSYMSLRTTQKEGYDSLHAGGIAWYGNYLYVADTARGFRVFDMRYIFDLKEAKNGDIIDKNQIGYNNGKYYAHGY
;
A
#
# COMPACT_ATOMS: atom_id res chain seq x y z
N MET A 1 -32.64 -0.84 -3.06
CA MET A 1 -31.56 0.05 -2.56
C MET A 1 -31.63 0.03 -1.05
N LEU A 2 -30.75 -0.73 -0.41
CA LEU A 2 -30.71 -0.87 1.04
C LEU A 2 -29.93 0.33 1.60
N THR A 3 -30.58 1.17 2.41
CA THR A 3 -29.96 2.30 3.08
C THR A 3 -29.71 1.92 4.53
N VAL A 4 -28.46 1.64 4.90
CA VAL A 4 -28.05 1.35 6.28
C VAL A 4 -27.09 2.44 6.74
N VAL A 5 -27.30 2.94 7.96
CA VAL A 5 -26.43 3.90 8.63
C VAL A 5 -26.02 3.33 9.97
N ILE A 6 -24.72 3.28 10.24
CA ILE A 6 -24.18 2.99 11.58
C ILE A 6 -23.67 4.30 12.15
N PHE A 7 -24.17 4.69 13.33
CA PHE A 7 -23.74 5.89 14.02
C PHE A 7 -22.54 5.58 14.92
N ALA A 8 -21.50 6.40 14.85
CA ALA A 8 -20.42 6.36 15.84
C ALA A 8 -20.90 7.06 17.11
N SER A 9 -21.34 6.29 18.11
CA SER A 9 -21.72 6.81 19.43
C SER A 9 -20.90 6.15 20.54
N TRP A 10 -20.36 6.96 21.45
CA TRP A 10 -19.93 6.50 22.78
C TRP A 10 -21.18 6.18 23.59
N LEU A 11 -21.73 4.98 23.41
CA LEU A 11 -22.74 4.44 24.32
C LEU A 11 -22.02 3.46 25.26
N PRO A 12 -22.31 3.46 26.58
CA PRO A 12 -21.94 2.34 27.42
C PRO A 12 -22.52 1.06 26.80
N ALA A 13 -21.81 -0.06 26.92
CA ALA A 13 -22.22 -1.35 26.38
C ALA A 13 -23.61 -1.74 26.92
N ALA A 14 -24.66 -1.34 26.23
CA ALA A 14 -25.99 -1.89 26.39
C ALA A 14 -26.02 -3.19 25.58
N GLU A 15 -26.59 -4.25 26.13
CA GLU A 15 -26.91 -5.43 25.35
C GLU A 15 -27.79 -4.99 24.17
N ALA A 16 -27.25 -5.09 22.96
CA ALA A 16 -28.01 -4.84 21.76
C ALA A 16 -29.04 -5.97 21.65
N THR A 17 -30.29 -5.68 22.00
CA THR A 17 -31.40 -6.58 21.70
C THR A 17 -31.38 -6.84 20.20
N PRO A 18 -31.23 -8.09 19.73
CA PRO A 18 -31.23 -8.35 18.29
C PRO A 18 -32.53 -7.81 17.71
N THR A 19 -32.42 -6.74 16.93
CA THR A 19 -33.57 -6.20 16.20
C THR A 19 -34.06 -7.28 15.25
N GLU A 20 -35.37 -7.32 14.96
CA GLU A 20 -35.91 -8.23 13.94
C GLU A 20 -35.00 -8.23 12.72
N ARG A 21 -34.57 -9.43 12.33
CA ARG A 21 -33.56 -9.62 11.29
C ARG A 21 -34.11 -9.01 10.01
N GLY A 22 -33.67 -7.79 9.69
CA GLY A 22 -33.94 -7.18 8.39
C GLY A 22 -33.56 -8.15 7.29
N THR A 23 -34.25 -8.09 6.15
CA THR A 23 -33.99 -8.97 5.01
C THR A 23 -32.48 -9.03 4.76
N ALA A 24 -31.91 -10.23 4.82
CA ALA A 24 -30.48 -10.39 4.57
C ALA A 24 -30.15 -9.78 3.21
N PRO A 25 -29.06 -9.00 3.10
CA PRO A 25 -28.67 -8.44 1.82
C PRO A 25 -28.39 -9.58 0.85
N ASN A 26 -28.84 -9.42 -0.40
CA ASN A 26 -28.63 -10.40 -1.44
C ASN A 26 -27.23 -10.22 -2.04
N LEU A 27 -26.64 -11.30 -2.57
CA LEU A 27 -25.36 -11.20 -3.28
C LEU A 27 -25.37 -10.16 -4.40
N ASN A 28 -26.53 -10.01 -5.08
CA ASN A 28 -26.74 -9.03 -6.13
C ASN A 28 -26.68 -7.57 -5.64
N ASP A 29 -26.76 -7.32 -4.33
CA ASP A 29 -26.57 -5.99 -3.74
C ASP A 29 -25.07 -5.60 -3.71
N PHE A 30 -24.16 -6.56 -3.87
CA PHE A 30 -22.71 -6.38 -3.84
C PHE A 30 -22.09 -6.73 -5.20
N GLN A 31 -22.15 -5.81 -6.15
CA GLN A 31 -21.53 -5.98 -7.46
C GLN A 31 -20.23 -5.19 -7.56
N LEU A 32 -19.12 -5.90 -7.76
CA LEU A 32 -17.89 -5.31 -8.26
C LEU A 32 -17.94 -5.31 -9.79
N ARG A 33 -17.79 -4.12 -10.39
CA ARG A 33 -17.71 -3.97 -11.84
C ARG A 33 -16.27 -3.71 -12.22
N PRO A 34 -15.72 -4.44 -13.21
CA PRO A 34 -14.37 -4.14 -13.66
C PRO A 34 -14.27 -2.73 -14.23
N ALA A 35 -13.08 -2.15 -14.15
CA ALA A 35 -12.81 -0.85 -14.76
C ALA A 35 -12.95 -0.96 -16.28
N THR A 36 -13.50 0.07 -16.92
CA THR A 36 -13.70 0.10 -18.39
C THR A 36 -12.40 0.02 -19.19
N ASN A 37 -11.26 0.27 -18.55
CA ASN A 37 -9.93 0.22 -19.15
C ASN A 37 -9.09 -0.96 -18.66
N GLN A 38 -9.70 -2.03 -18.14
CA GLN A 38 -8.98 -3.20 -17.63
C GLN A 38 -8.03 -3.81 -18.67
N ASP A 39 -8.50 -4.04 -19.90
CA ASP A 39 -7.69 -4.66 -20.96
C ASP A 39 -6.46 -3.80 -21.32
N GLU A 40 -6.64 -2.48 -21.35
CA GLU A 40 -5.57 -1.52 -21.58
C GLU A 40 -4.53 -1.56 -20.44
N LEU A 41 -4.97 -1.65 -19.19
CA LEU A 41 -4.06 -1.79 -18.04
C LEU A 41 -3.28 -3.09 -18.09
N LEU A 42 -3.94 -4.21 -18.43
CA LEU A 42 -3.30 -5.52 -18.54
C LEU A 42 -2.25 -5.56 -19.66
N ASP A 43 -2.55 -4.99 -20.83
CA ASP A 43 -1.60 -4.84 -21.93
C ASP A 43 -0.35 -4.06 -21.49
N ARG A 44 -0.53 -2.95 -20.76
CA ARG A 44 0.59 -2.14 -20.26
C ARG A 44 1.43 -2.87 -19.21
N VAL A 45 0.79 -3.60 -18.29
CA VAL A 45 1.51 -4.44 -17.31
C VAL A 45 2.31 -5.52 -18.04
N THR A 46 1.75 -6.15 -19.06
CA THR A 46 2.44 -7.16 -19.87
C THR A 46 3.64 -6.56 -20.61
N LYS A 47 3.50 -5.33 -21.13
CA LYS A 47 4.63 -4.61 -21.74
C LYS A 47 5.73 -4.31 -20.71
N LEU A 48 5.39 -3.90 -19.49
CA LEU A 48 6.37 -3.74 -18.41
C LEU A 48 7.07 -5.06 -18.07
N ASP A 49 6.34 -6.18 -18.07
CA ASP A 49 6.88 -7.53 -17.82
C ASP A 49 7.95 -7.95 -18.84
N THR A 50 7.90 -7.42 -20.07
CA THR A 50 8.97 -7.64 -21.06
C THR A 50 10.23 -6.79 -20.82
N LYS A 51 10.14 -5.78 -19.94
CA LYS A 51 11.20 -4.78 -19.71
C LYS A 51 11.84 -4.90 -18.34
N LEU A 52 11.08 -5.36 -17.35
CA LEU A 52 11.48 -5.38 -15.94
C LEU A 52 11.39 -6.80 -15.37
N SER A 53 12.41 -7.20 -14.63
CA SER A 53 12.43 -8.47 -13.92
C SER A 53 11.41 -8.46 -12.79
N LYS A 54 10.84 -9.63 -12.45
CA LYS A 54 9.90 -9.79 -11.35
C LYS A 54 10.59 -10.35 -10.10
N LEU A 55 10.21 -9.87 -8.92
CA LEU A 55 10.76 -10.33 -7.64
C LEU A 55 9.85 -11.35 -6.94
N GLY A 56 8.56 -11.03 -6.82
CA GLY A 56 7.57 -11.82 -6.08
C GLY A 56 7.72 -11.71 -4.55
N VAL A 57 6.65 -12.04 -3.82
CA VAL A 57 6.54 -11.80 -2.37
C VAL A 57 7.59 -12.53 -1.53
N LYS A 58 7.90 -13.79 -1.84
CA LYS A 58 8.91 -14.56 -1.12
C LYS A 58 10.26 -13.83 -1.11
N ASN A 59 10.73 -13.45 -2.30
CA ASN A 59 12.02 -12.80 -2.46
C ASN A 59 12.04 -11.40 -1.82
N ILE A 60 10.91 -10.67 -1.86
CA ILE A 60 10.78 -9.37 -1.16
C ILE A 60 11.05 -9.53 0.34
N LEU A 61 10.51 -10.57 0.97
CA LEU A 61 10.72 -10.82 2.40
C LEU A 61 12.13 -11.31 2.70
N GLU A 62 12.69 -12.19 1.86
CA GLU A 62 14.06 -12.71 2.03
C GLU A 62 15.13 -11.63 1.82
N GLN A 63 14.90 -10.70 0.89
CA GLN A 63 15.82 -9.64 0.50
C GLN A 63 15.49 -8.29 1.15
N ALA A 64 14.51 -8.24 2.05
CA ALA A 64 14.10 -7.04 2.76
C ALA A 64 15.31 -6.32 3.38
N ASN A 65 15.46 -5.04 3.02
CA ASN A 65 16.65 -4.26 3.35
C ASN A 65 16.47 -3.31 4.54
N ARG A 66 15.28 -3.30 5.15
CA ARG A 66 14.98 -2.50 6.34
C ARG A 66 14.62 -3.40 7.51
N HIS A 67 14.81 -2.85 8.70
CA HIS A 67 14.58 -3.52 9.98
C HIS A 67 13.70 -2.63 10.84
N GLY A 68 12.63 -3.22 11.36
CA GLY A 68 11.85 -2.64 12.43
C GLY A 68 12.47 -3.00 13.78
N GLU A 69 12.30 -2.13 14.75
CA GLU A 69 12.77 -2.36 16.12
C GLU A 69 11.62 -2.95 16.94
N PRO A 70 11.72 -4.19 17.43
CA PRO A 70 10.73 -4.72 18.36
C PRO A 70 10.79 -3.94 19.67
N SER A 71 9.64 -3.67 20.26
CA SER A 71 9.58 -3.07 21.59
C SER A 71 10.21 -4.04 22.61
N THR A 72 11.13 -3.53 23.43
CA THR A 72 11.81 -4.32 24.47
C THR A 72 10.94 -4.53 25.72
N SER A 73 9.77 -3.89 25.76
CA SER A 73 8.75 -3.98 26.78
C SER A 73 7.35 -3.96 26.13
N LEU A 74 6.28 -4.02 26.94
CA LEU A 74 4.90 -3.77 26.47
C LEU A 74 4.65 -2.30 26.08
N GLU A 75 5.69 -1.46 26.05
CA GLU A 75 5.62 -0.10 25.55
C GLU A 75 5.53 -0.09 24.03
N THR A 76 4.74 0.85 23.52
CA THR A 76 4.60 1.10 22.09
C THR A 76 5.56 2.16 21.61
N CYS A 77 5.92 2.09 20.32
CA CYS A 77 6.68 3.11 19.61
C CYS A 77 6.10 4.53 19.75
N ASN A 78 4.78 4.62 19.93
CA ASN A 78 4.08 5.85 20.22
C ASN A 78 3.06 5.58 21.34
N SER A 79 3.37 6.04 22.56
CA SER A 79 2.52 5.88 23.74
C SER A 79 1.12 6.47 23.58
N ASP A 80 0.93 7.46 22.70
CA ASP A 80 -0.39 8.02 22.39
C ASP A 80 -1.31 6.97 21.73
N ALA A 81 -0.74 6.02 20.98
CA ALA A 81 -1.50 4.95 20.32
C ALA A 81 -2.17 4.00 21.33
N THR A 82 -1.65 3.94 22.56
CA THR A 82 -2.13 3.04 23.63
C THR A 82 -2.38 3.74 24.94
N ALA A 83 -2.48 5.07 24.96
CA ALA A 83 -2.66 5.88 26.17
C ALA A 83 -3.89 5.49 27.03
N ARG A 84 -4.76 4.60 26.54
CA ARG A 84 -5.93 4.05 27.24
C ARG A 84 -6.10 2.54 27.09
N ARG A 85 -5.03 1.81 26.71
CA ARG A 85 -5.08 0.37 26.46
C ARG A 85 -3.84 -0.31 27.01
N THR A 86 -4.02 -1.36 27.79
CA THR A 86 -2.93 -2.28 28.13
C THR A 86 -2.71 -3.23 26.96
N LEU A 87 -1.52 -3.22 26.38
CA LEU A 87 -1.16 -4.20 25.36
C LEU A 87 -0.78 -5.53 26.00
N SER A 88 -1.19 -6.62 25.35
CA SER A 88 -0.73 -7.98 25.65
C SER A 88 0.32 -8.49 24.64
N SER A 89 0.75 -7.63 23.71
CA SER A 89 1.60 -8.00 22.57
C SER A 89 2.75 -7.02 22.35
N VAL A 90 3.78 -7.51 21.66
CA VAL A 90 4.96 -6.75 21.21
C VAL A 90 4.55 -5.73 20.14
N SER A 91 5.17 -4.55 20.14
CA SER A 91 5.07 -3.58 19.05
C SER A 91 6.31 -3.64 18.16
N TYR A 92 6.16 -3.31 16.89
CA TYR A 92 7.30 -3.13 15.98
C TYR A 92 7.33 -1.69 15.48
N CYS A 93 8.45 -1.04 15.67
CA CYS A 93 8.67 0.33 15.25
C CYS A 93 9.32 0.33 13.88
N PHE A 94 8.70 1.02 12.91
CA PHE A 94 9.41 1.32 11.67
C PHE A 94 10.65 2.16 11.97
N ASN A 95 11.65 2.06 11.09
CA ASN A 95 12.82 2.90 11.16
C ASN A 95 12.38 4.38 11.16
N ALA A 96 13.00 5.20 12.02
CA ALA A 96 12.65 6.60 12.18
C ALA A 96 12.72 7.40 10.86
N SER A 97 13.54 6.98 9.89
CA SER A 97 13.59 7.61 8.56
C SER A 97 12.37 7.32 7.67
N ASP A 98 11.65 6.21 7.91
CA ASP A 98 10.47 5.82 7.13
C ASP A 98 9.14 6.35 7.73
N SER A 99 9.14 6.69 9.02
CA SER A 99 8.00 7.27 9.76
C SER A 99 8.29 8.66 10.32
N GLY A 100 9.37 9.28 9.84
CA GLY A 100 9.90 10.56 10.34
C GLY A 100 9.12 11.77 9.87
N LYS A 101 9.51 12.94 10.39
CA LYS A 101 8.96 14.23 10.01
C LYS A 101 9.99 15.05 9.22
N ILE A 102 9.56 15.66 8.12
CA ILE A 102 10.33 16.66 7.35
C ILE A 102 9.65 18.00 7.56
N GLY A 103 10.39 19.00 8.04
CA GLY A 103 9.80 20.31 8.39
C GLY A 103 8.71 20.24 9.47
N GLY A 104 8.72 19.19 10.32
CA GLY A 104 7.69 18.94 11.33
C GLY A 104 6.48 18.14 10.84
N GLU A 105 6.43 17.77 9.56
CA GLU A 105 5.31 17.03 8.96
C GLU A 105 5.71 15.62 8.54
N VAL A 106 4.81 14.66 8.77
CA VAL A 106 5.04 13.27 8.36
C VAL A 106 4.88 13.15 6.84
N GLU A 107 5.88 12.58 6.18
CA GLU A 107 5.85 12.31 4.73
C GLU A 107 4.97 11.10 4.40
N TRP A 108 5.14 9.97 5.12
CA TRP A 108 4.38 8.75 4.86
C TRP A 108 3.40 8.45 5.98
N MET A 109 2.12 8.38 5.62
CA MET A 109 1.02 8.15 6.55
C MET A 109 0.47 6.72 6.39
N PRO A 110 0.59 5.85 7.42
CA PRO A 110 0.05 4.50 7.36
C PRO A 110 -1.48 4.55 7.52
N GLN A 111 -2.21 3.70 6.79
CA GLN A 111 -3.68 3.71 6.86
C GLN A 111 -4.36 2.34 6.86
N GLY A 112 -3.81 1.35 6.14
CA GLY A 112 -4.44 0.03 6.02
C GLY A 112 -3.50 -1.09 6.46
N VAL A 113 -4.08 -2.19 6.93
CA VAL A 113 -3.38 -3.41 7.31
C VAL A 113 -4.16 -4.63 6.80
N THR A 114 -3.44 -5.64 6.30
CA THR A 114 -3.97 -6.97 5.97
C THR A 114 -2.88 -7.99 6.27
N THR A 115 -3.26 -9.25 6.42
CA THR A 115 -2.31 -10.33 6.72
C THR A 115 -2.41 -11.44 5.69
N VAL A 116 -1.42 -12.33 5.66
CA VAL A 116 -1.51 -13.55 4.85
C VAL A 116 -2.70 -14.45 5.22
N GLY A 117 -3.28 -14.29 6.42
CA GLY A 117 -4.49 -14.99 6.82
C GLY A 117 -5.71 -14.62 5.98
N ASP A 118 -5.76 -13.38 5.47
CA ASP A 118 -6.79 -12.96 4.50
C ASP A 118 -6.53 -13.58 3.11
N ALA A 119 -5.24 -13.81 2.81
CA ALA A 119 -4.78 -14.22 1.49
C ALA A 119 -4.94 -15.71 1.22
N LYS A 120 -4.59 -16.54 2.21
CA LYS A 120 -4.53 -17.99 2.08
C LYS A 120 -5.05 -18.67 3.34
N THR A 121 -5.77 -19.76 3.16
CA THR A 121 -6.41 -20.53 4.24
C THR A 121 -5.41 -21.16 5.21
N ASP A 122 -4.22 -21.52 4.73
CA ASP A 122 -3.13 -22.03 5.58
C ASP A 122 -2.39 -20.91 6.33
N GLN A 123 -2.69 -19.64 6.04
CA GLN A 123 -2.06 -18.46 6.65
C GLN A 123 -0.54 -18.40 6.45
N TYR A 124 -0.04 -18.97 5.35
CA TYR A 124 1.37 -18.91 4.97
C TYR A 124 1.56 -18.51 3.51
N TRP A 125 2.53 -17.63 3.27
CA TRP A 125 3.10 -17.37 1.96
C TRP A 125 4.46 -18.08 1.90
N ASN A 126 4.48 -19.24 1.26
CA ASN A 126 5.57 -20.21 1.41
C ASN A 126 5.76 -20.58 2.89
N THR A 127 6.86 -20.14 3.51
CA THR A 127 7.17 -20.41 4.93
C THR A 127 6.97 -19.19 5.82
N LYS A 128 6.44 -18.08 5.28
CA LYS A 128 6.36 -16.78 5.96
C LYS A 128 4.92 -16.39 6.29
N GLN A 129 4.77 -15.58 7.34
CA GLN A 129 3.48 -15.00 7.76
C GLN A 129 3.48 -13.47 7.68
N PRO A 130 3.65 -12.89 6.48
CA PRO A 130 3.84 -11.46 6.35
C PRO A 130 2.58 -10.66 6.69
N ILE A 131 2.82 -9.47 7.23
CA ILE A 131 1.82 -8.41 7.42
C ILE A 131 2.07 -7.35 6.35
N LEU A 132 1.00 -6.91 5.70
CA LEU A 132 1.05 -5.86 4.70
C LEU A 132 0.44 -4.58 5.27
N ILE A 133 1.15 -3.46 5.11
CA ILE A 133 0.71 -2.14 5.60
C ILE A 133 0.70 -1.16 4.43
N SER A 134 -0.43 -0.52 4.14
CA SER A 134 -0.50 0.54 3.14
C SER A 134 -0.19 1.91 3.73
N TRP A 135 0.44 2.73 2.92
CA TRP A 135 0.76 4.11 3.23
C TRP A 135 0.43 5.00 2.05
N TYR A 136 0.15 6.26 2.33
CA TYR A 136 0.14 7.31 1.32
C TYR A 136 1.18 8.38 1.64
N ASP A 137 1.70 8.96 0.58
CA ASP A 137 2.60 10.10 0.60
C ASP A 137 1.78 11.38 0.83
N LYS A 138 2.06 12.03 1.97
CA LYS A 138 1.44 13.27 2.39
C LYS A 138 2.35 14.42 1.97
N LYS A 139 1.90 15.14 0.95
CA LYS A 139 2.54 16.37 0.50
C LYS A 139 2.72 17.35 1.68
N PRO A 140 3.91 17.94 1.85
CA PRO A 140 4.15 18.91 2.89
C PRO A 140 3.35 20.20 2.63
N THR A 141 2.90 20.87 3.70
CA THR A 141 2.17 22.15 3.59
C THR A 141 3.08 23.30 3.17
N THR A 142 4.37 23.21 3.50
CA THR A 142 5.41 24.18 3.14
C THR A 142 6.46 23.49 2.28
N PRO A 143 6.87 24.08 1.13
CA PRO A 143 7.91 23.50 0.29
C PRO A 143 9.20 23.22 1.06
N THR A 144 9.74 22.01 0.90
CA THR A 144 10.94 21.56 1.60
C THR A 144 12.20 21.70 0.74
N ASN A 145 12.04 21.89 -0.58
CA ASN A 145 13.09 21.81 -1.59
C ASN A 145 13.84 20.46 -1.59
N THR A 146 13.15 19.39 -1.20
CA THR A 146 13.67 18.02 -1.20
C THR A 146 12.78 17.10 -2.05
N ASP A 147 13.11 15.81 -2.13
CA ASP A 147 12.25 14.84 -2.81
C ASP A 147 10.89 14.63 -2.11
N ALA A 148 10.72 15.10 -0.87
CA ALA A 148 9.43 15.11 -0.17
C ALA A 148 8.40 16.06 -0.82
N ASP A 149 8.83 16.98 -1.69
CA ASP A 149 7.89 17.82 -2.46
C ASP A 149 7.31 17.08 -3.68
N LYS A 150 7.79 15.87 -3.99
CA LYS A 150 7.24 15.03 -5.07
C LYS A 150 5.97 14.32 -4.62
N ILE A 151 5.13 13.98 -5.59
CA ILE A 151 3.92 13.18 -5.35
C ILE A 151 4.26 11.70 -5.57
N LYS A 152 4.50 10.98 -4.47
CA LYS A 152 4.94 9.58 -4.50
C LYS A 152 3.76 8.60 -4.43
N GLY A 153 2.55 9.08 -4.18
CA GLY A 153 1.34 8.26 -4.25
C GLY A 153 1.18 7.33 -3.05
N ALA A 154 1.15 6.03 -3.29
CA ALA A 154 0.94 5.02 -2.25
C ALA A 154 1.99 3.91 -2.34
N ARG A 155 2.30 3.32 -1.19
CA ARG A 155 3.21 2.17 -1.08
C ARG A 155 2.64 1.13 -0.13
N VAL A 156 3.19 -0.06 -0.20
CA VAL A 156 2.90 -1.17 0.71
C VAL A 156 4.18 -1.64 1.35
N THR A 157 4.18 -1.73 2.67
CA THR A 157 5.20 -2.46 3.42
C THR A 157 4.89 -3.94 3.40
N PHE A 158 5.86 -4.76 3.04
CA PHE A 158 5.89 -6.19 3.29
C PHE A 158 6.74 -6.44 4.53
N PHE A 159 6.10 -6.76 5.66
CA PHE A 159 6.75 -6.94 6.94
C PHE A 159 6.75 -8.42 7.36
N ASP A 160 7.93 -8.94 7.72
CA ASP A 160 8.08 -10.27 8.30
C ASP A 160 8.15 -10.15 9.84
N PRO A 161 7.10 -10.56 10.59
CA PRO A 161 7.10 -10.46 12.04
C PRO A 161 8.13 -11.38 12.71
N GLU A 162 8.57 -12.45 12.04
CA GLU A 162 9.57 -13.38 12.58
C GLU A 162 10.95 -12.74 12.69
N THR A 163 11.32 -11.93 11.69
CA THR A 163 12.66 -11.33 11.58
C THR A 163 12.68 -9.83 11.85
N ALA A 164 11.50 -9.22 12.02
CA ALA A 164 11.28 -7.78 12.04
C ALA A 164 11.77 -7.04 10.78
N LYS A 165 12.10 -7.75 9.70
CA LYS A 165 12.52 -7.13 8.44
C LYS A 165 11.34 -6.66 7.62
N TYR A 166 11.54 -5.61 6.83
CA TYR A 166 10.55 -5.17 5.87
C TYR A 166 11.13 -4.56 4.61
N GLN A 167 10.28 -4.51 3.58
CA GLN A 167 10.52 -3.82 2.33
C GLN A 167 9.31 -2.95 1.99
N HIS A 168 9.56 -1.71 1.56
CA HIS A 168 8.51 -0.91 0.94
C HIS A 168 8.45 -1.17 -0.56
N VAL A 169 7.24 -1.28 -1.10
CA VAL A 169 6.96 -1.48 -2.52
C VAL A 169 6.03 -0.37 -2.99
N LEU A 170 6.48 0.41 -3.97
CA LEU A 170 5.69 1.49 -4.54
C LEU A 170 4.55 0.93 -5.39
N LEU A 171 3.33 1.45 -5.18
CA LEU A 171 2.20 1.14 -6.04
C LEU A 171 2.14 2.16 -7.18
N VAL A 172 2.01 1.65 -8.41
CA VAL A 172 2.09 2.49 -9.61
C VAL A 172 0.93 2.25 -10.58
N TYR A 173 0.70 3.22 -11.45
CA TYR A 173 -0.29 3.17 -12.50
C TYR A 173 0.40 3.17 -13.87
N PRO A 174 0.26 2.09 -14.66
CA PRO A 174 0.97 1.95 -15.91
C PRO A 174 0.30 2.78 -17.02
N PHE A 175 1.10 3.37 -17.90
CA PHE A 175 0.64 4.13 -19.06
C PHE A 175 1.65 4.04 -20.22
N ILE A 176 1.26 4.52 -21.40
CA ILE A 176 2.19 4.73 -22.52
C ILE A 176 2.47 6.23 -22.61
N ASN A 177 3.74 6.62 -22.54
CA ASN A 177 4.12 8.04 -22.60
C ASN A 177 3.99 8.62 -24.02
N SER A 178 4.16 9.93 -24.16
CA SER A 178 4.04 10.63 -25.46
C SER A 178 5.05 10.16 -26.53
N PHE A 179 6.10 9.44 -26.12
CA PHE A 179 7.10 8.85 -27.01
C PHE A 179 6.83 7.37 -27.34
N GLY A 180 5.66 6.83 -26.95
CA GLY A 180 5.27 5.45 -27.23
C GLY A 180 5.92 4.41 -26.31
N ASN A 181 6.63 4.82 -25.25
CA ASN A 181 7.25 3.89 -24.31
C ASN A 181 6.28 3.52 -23.19
N VAL A 182 6.31 2.25 -22.80
CA VAL A 182 5.61 1.82 -21.58
C VAL A 182 6.31 2.43 -20.36
N SER A 183 5.51 3.01 -19.49
CA SER A 183 5.94 3.74 -18.31
C SER A 183 4.90 3.57 -17.19
N TYR A 184 5.13 4.22 -16.07
CA TYR A 184 4.21 4.25 -14.95
C TYR A 184 4.37 5.54 -14.15
N MET A 185 3.33 5.89 -13.41
CA MET A 185 3.30 7.03 -12.49
C MET A 185 2.80 6.60 -11.11
N SER A 186 3.03 7.43 -10.10
CA SER A 186 2.49 7.24 -8.76
C SER A 186 0.97 7.13 -8.79
N LEU A 187 0.38 6.44 -7.81
CA LEU A 187 -1.08 6.51 -7.64
C LEU A 187 -1.51 7.91 -7.19
N ARG A 188 -2.50 8.48 -7.89
CA ARG A 188 -3.05 9.81 -7.68
C ARG A 188 -4.57 9.77 -7.62
N THR A 189 -5.16 10.83 -7.06
CA THR A 189 -6.62 10.99 -6.95
C THR A 189 -7.36 10.98 -8.30
N THR A 190 -6.72 11.37 -9.42
CA THR A 190 -7.34 11.30 -10.76
C THR A 190 -6.50 10.61 -11.85
N GLN A 191 -5.34 10.02 -11.54
CA GLN A 191 -4.38 9.47 -12.53
C GLN A 191 -4.05 10.42 -13.68
N LYS A 192 -3.78 11.67 -13.30
CA LYS A 192 -3.26 12.73 -14.16
C LYS A 192 -2.15 13.45 -13.44
N GLU A 193 -1.23 14.04 -14.19
CA GLU A 193 -0.22 14.93 -13.63
C GLU A 193 -0.86 16.13 -12.92
N GLY A 194 -0.20 16.62 -11.87
CA GLY A 194 -0.67 17.77 -11.07
C GLY A 194 -1.69 17.43 -9.98
N TYR A 195 -2.11 16.17 -9.82
CA TYR A 195 -3.01 15.74 -8.75
C TYR A 195 -2.27 15.06 -7.60
N ASP A 196 -2.83 15.18 -6.40
CA ASP A 196 -2.25 14.64 -5.17
C ASP A 196 -2.23 13.11 -5.10
N SER A 197 -1.41 12.60 -4.18
CA SER A 197 -1.27 11.19 -3.85
C SER A 197 -2.62 10.56 -3.51
N LEU A 198 -2.83 9.33 -4.00
CA LEU A 198 -3.97 8.53 -3.60
C LEU A 198 -3.84 8.10 -2.12
N HIS A 199 -4.88 8.32 -1.33
CA HIS A 199 -4.97 7.73 0.01
C HIS A 199 -5.29 6.23 -0.12
N ALA A 200 -4.42 5.38 0.42
CA ALA A 200 -4.58 3.93 0.43
C ALA A 200 -5.21 3.47 1.76
N GLY A 201 -6.44 3.95 2.01
CA GLY A 201 -7.10 3.92 3.32
C GLY A 201 -7.43 2.54 3.88
N GLY A 202 -7.55 1.52 3.03
CA GLY A 202 -7.82 0.15 3.42
C GLY A 202 -7.30 -0.81 2.36
N ILE A 203 -6.84 -1.98 2.78
CA ILE A 203 -6.33 -3.01 1.89
C ILE A 203 -6.86 -4.38 2.31
N ALA A 204 -7.02 -5.27 1.33
CA ALA A 204 -7.32 -6.68 1.56
C ALA A 204 -6.48 -7.53 0.61
N TRP A 205 -5.82 -8.54 1.14
CA TRP A 205 -5.05 -9.49 0.34
C TRP A 205 -5.85 -10.78 0.17
N TYR A 206 -6.07 -11.20 -1.09
CA TYR A 206 -6.76 -12.45 -1.40
C TYR A 206 -6.05 -13.19 -2.54
N GLY A 207 -5.52 -14.38 -2.25
CA GLY A 207 -4.70 -15.14 -3.19
C GLY A 207 -3.51 -14.32 -3.72
N ASN A 208 -3.44 -14.13 -5.04
CA ASN A 208 -2.39 -13.32 -5.67
C ASN A 208 -2.74 -11.84 -5.79
N TYR A 209 -3.87 -11.38 -5.24
CA TYR A 209 -4.39 -10.05 -5.49
C TYR A 209 -4.41 -9.20 -4.22
N LEU A 210 -3.87 -8.00 -4.33
CA LEU A 210 -3.99 -6.96 -3.31
C LEU A 210 -5.04 -5.95 -3.76
N TYR A 211 -6.13 -5.87 -3.02
CA TYR A 211 -7.18 -4.88 -3.17
C TYR A 211 -6.80 -3.66 -2.34
N VAL A 212 -6.81 -2.48 -2.96
CA VAL A 212 -6.49 -1.21 -2.32
C VAL A 212 -7.67 -0.28 -2.51
N ALA A 213 -8.24 0.20 -1.41
CA ALA A 213 -9.29 1.20 -1.45
C ALA A 213 -8.73 2.49 -2.10
N ASP A 214 -9.34 2.86 -3.22
CA ASP A 214 -9.14 4.14 -3.88
C ASP A 214 -10.24 5.07 -3.36
N THR A 215 -9.90 5.94 -2.41
CA THR A 215 -10.85 6.83 -1.73
C THR A 215 -11.56 7.81 -2.67
N ALA A 216 -11.20 7.87 -3.95
CA ALA A 216 -11.86 8.69 -4.95
C ALA A 216 -12.78 7.88 -5.90
N ARG A 217 -12.49 6.60 -6.16
CA ARG A 217 -13.05 5.87 -7.32
C ARG A 217 -13.43 4.40 -7.08
N GLY A 218 -13.24 3.86 -5.88
CA GLY A 218 -13.61 2.47 -5.54
C GLY A 218 -12.41 1.66 -5.05
N PHE A 219 -11.96 0.67 -5.82
CA PHE A 219 -10.80 -0.15 -5.49
C PHE A 219 -9.86 -0.29 -6.69
N ARG A 220 -8.56 -0.35 -6.41
CA ARG A 220 -7.54 -0.82 -7.34
C ARG A 220 -7.13 -2.23 -6.96
N VAL A 221 -6.95 -3.08 -7.97
CA VAL A 221 -6.51 -4.46 -7.76
C VAL A 221 -5.12 -4.61 -8.35
N PHE A 222 -4.17 -4.99 -7.51
CA PHE A 222 -2.79 -5.27 -7.90
C PHE A 222 -2.57 -6.77 -7.90
N ASP A 223 -2.13 -7.31 -9.04
CA ASP A 223 -1.70 -8.69 -9.14
C ASP A 223 -0.25 -8.79 -8.65
N MET A 224 -0.06 -9.42 -7.50
CA MET A 224 1.23 -9.55 -6.81
C MET A 224 2.20 -10.48 -7.53
N ARG A 225 1.78 -11.12 -8.64
CA ARG A 225 2.69 -11.78 -9.58
C ARG A 225 3.48 -10.77 -10.41
N TYR A 226 3.03 -9.51 -10.51
CA TYR A 226 3.69 -8.42 -11.25
C TYR A 226 4.31 -7.39 -10.30
N ILE A 227 5.19 -7.85 -9.40
CA ILE A 227 6.04 -6.97 -8.61
C ILE A 227 7.41 -6.90 -9.29
N PHE A 228 7.72 -5.74 -9.85
CA PHE A 228 8.93 -5.52 -10.63
C PHE A 228 10.11 -5.07 -9.75
N ASP A 229 11.29 -5.57 -10.09
CA ASP A 229 12.56 -5.24 -9.45
C ASP A 229 13.39 -4.31 -10.35
N LEU A 230 13.52 -3.06 -9.95
CA LEU A 230 14.36 -2.11 -10.68
C LEU A 230 15.85 -2.34 -10.45
N LYS A 231 16.25 -2.96 -9.34
CA LYS A 231 17.66 -3.26 -9.06
C LYS A 231 18.23 -4.25 -10.07
N GLU A 232 17.41 -5.22 -10.49
CA GLU A 232 17.79 -6.24 -11.49
C GLU A 232 17.56 -5.78 -12.94
N ALA A 233 16.93 -4.63 -13.15
CA ALA A 233 16.72 -4.07 -14.48
C ALA A 233 18.00 -3.38 -14.99
N LYS A 234 18.46 -3.72 -16.20
CA LYS A 234 19.67 -3.14 -16.82
C LYS A 234 19.65 -1.61 -16.89
N ASN A 235 18.46 -1.02 -16.95
CA ASN A 235 18.23 0.40 -17.02
C ASN A 235 17.34 0.91 -15.87
N GLY A 236 17.30 0.20 -14.74
CA GLY A 236 16.69 0.70 -13.51
C GLY A 236 17.63 1.67 -12.78
N ASP A 237 17.06 2.70 -12.17
CA ASP A 237 17.75 3.64 -11.29
C ASP A 237 17.03 3.69 -9.95
N ILE A 238 17.66 3.07 -8.95
CA ILE A 238 17.16 2.94 -7.57
C ILE A 238 17.70 4.05 -6.65
N ILE A 239 18.41 5.05 -7.20
CA ILE A 239 19.09 6.09 -6.42
C ILE A 239 18.34 7.42 -6.53
N ASP A 240 17.86 7.77 -7.71
CA ASP A 240 17.15 9.03 -7.91
C ASP A 240 15.76 9.03 -7.26
N LYS A 241 15.61 9.87 -6.22
CA LYS A 241 14.37 10.04 -5.46
C LYS A 241 13.37 11.00 -6.13
N ASN A 242 13.78 11.76 -7.13
CA ASN A 242 12.99 12.81 -7.75
C ASN A 242 12.22 12.34 -8.99
N GLN A 243 12.59 11.19 -9.55
CA GLN A 243 12.03 10.67 -10.79
C GLN A 243 11.17 9.42 -10.58
N ILE A 244 10.22 9.22 -11.49
CA ILE A 244 9.40 8.01 -11.59
C ILE A 244 9.12 7.68 -13.04
N GLY A 245 8.91 6.40 -13.33
CA GLY A 245 8.57 5.90 -14.65
C GLY A 245 9.77 5.86 -15.57
N TYR A 246 9.51 5.74 -16.87
CA TYR A 246 10.54 5.67 -17.90
C TYR A 246 10.89 7.06 -18.44
N ASN A 247 12.12 7.52 -18.16
CA ASN A 247 12.66 8.79 -18.64
C ASN A 247 14.10 8.59 -19.14
N ASN A 248 14.45 9.21 -20.27
CA ASN A 248 15.82 9.23 -20.81
C ASN A 248 16.52 7.85 -20.84
N GLY A 249 15.78 6.79 -21.20
CA GLY A 249 16.33 5.44 -21.32
C GLY A 249 16.33 4.62 -20.03
N LYS A 250 15.91 5.19 -18.89
CA LYS A 250 15.93 4.53 -17.57
C LYS A 250 14.56 4.49 -16.90
N TYR A 251 14.36 3.50 -16.03
CA TYR A 251 13.20 3.38 -15.15
C TYR A 251 13.53 3.85 -13.75
N TYR A 252 12.66 4.68 -13.17
CA TYR A 252 12.81 5.27 -11.86
C TYR A 252 11.61 4.96 -10.96
N ALA A 253 11.79 4.94 -9.64
CA ALA A 253 10.71 4.73 -8.69
C ALA A 253 10.89 5.52 -7.39
N HIS A 254 11.32 6.79 -7.45
CA HIS A 254 11.59 7.60 -6.26
C HIS A 254 12.60 6.97 -5.28
N GLY A 255 13.63 6.30 -5.81
CA GLY A 255 14.67 5.65 -5.01
C GLY A 255 14.24 4.38 -4.26
N TYR A 256 13.20 3.69 -4.77
CA TYR A 256 12.79 2.37 -4.30
C TYR A 256 13.57 1.25 -4.99
#